data_AF-A0A0S8K799-F1
#
_entry.id   AF-A0A0S8K799-F1
#
_cell.length_a   1.000
_cell.length_b   1.000
_cell.length_c   1.000
_cell.angle_alpha   90.00
_cell.angle_beta   90.00
_cell.angle_gamma   90.00
#
_symmetry.space_group_name_H-M   'P 1'
#
loop_
_entity.id
_entity.type
_entity.pdbx_description
1 polymer ?
#
loop_
_entity_poly.entity_id
_entity_poly.type
_entity_poly.pdbx_seq_one_letter_code
_entity_poly.pdbx_strand_id
1 'polypeptide(L)'
;MNAKPALYAVVLAGGGGTRLWPLSRVDQPKHLLRLCGPNTLVSQTFKRVKALIPHDRMLTITVADQVQALREEVPDLLPDNI
;
A
#
# COMPACT_ATOMS: atom_id res chain seq x y z
N MET A 1 -27.04 19.58 8.10
CA MET A 1 -26.24 18.58 7.35
C MET A 1 -24.86 18.53 7.99
N ASN A 2 -24.57 17.53 8.83
CA ASN A 2 -23.22 17.38 9.38
C ASN A 2 -22.34 16.79 8.29
N ALA A 3 -21.52 17.62 7.67
CA ALA A 3 -20.43 17.15 6.82
C ALA A 3 -19.54 16.25 7.69
N LYS A 4 -19.47 14.96 7.34
CA LYS A 4 -18.47 14.06 7.92
C LYS A 4 -17.10 14.74 7.77
N PRO A 5 -16.26 14.82 8.82
CA PRO A 5 -14.91 15.34 8.69
C PRO A 5 -14.20 14.65 7.53
N ALA A 6 -13.44 15.40 6.73
CA ALA A 6 -12.69 14.84 5.62
C ALA A 6 -11.61 13.89 6.18
N LEU A 7 -11.92 12.59 6.23
CA LEU A 7 -11.01 11.56 6.69
C LEU A 7 -10.13 11.10 5.52
N TYR A 8 -8.83 11.09 5.74
CA TYR A 8 -7.81 10.59 4.82
C TYR A 8 -7.17 9.34 5.41
N ALA A 9 -6.74 8.43 4.54
CA ALA A 9 -5.91 7.30 4.92
C ALA A 9 -4.49 7.50 4.39
N VAL A 10 -3.50 7.27 5.26
CA VAL A 10 -2.08 7.23 4.87
C VAL A 10 -1.58 5.81 5.04
N VAL A 11 -1.20 5.16 3.94
CA VAL A 11 -0.64 3.81 3.93
C VAL A 11 0.89 3.90 3.90
N LEU A 12 1.53 3.55 5.01
CA LEU A 12 2.98 3.47 5.09
C LEU A 12 3.46 2.11 4.56
N ALA A 13 3.96 2.10 3.33
CA ALA A 13 4.38 0.90 2.61
C ALA A 13 5.88 0.94 2.30
N GLY A 14 6.71 1.19 3.32
CA GLY A 14 8.17 1.22 3.20
C GLY A 14 8.88 0.08 3.93
N GLY A 15 10.22 0.14 3.89
CA GLY A 15 11.12 -0.77 4.58
C GLY A 15 11.83 -1.76 3.66
N GLY A 16 13.03 -2.19 4.07
CA GLY A 16 13.94 -3.02 3.25
C GLY A 16 13.77 -4.55 3.41
N GLY A 17 12.75 -5.03 4.13
CA GLY A 17 12.45 -6.46 4.20
C GLY A 17 13.58 -7.33 4.79
N THR A 18 14.15 -6.97 5.94
CA THR A 18 15.28 -7.72 6.52
C THR A 18 14.87 -8.90 7.43
N ARG A 19 13.74 -8.78 8.14
CA ARG A 19 13.30 -9.77 9.15
C ARG A 19 12.62 -11.02 8.57
N LEU A 20 12.13 -10.96 7.34
CA LEU A 20 11.47 -12.08 6.67
C LEU A 20 12.37 -12.70 5.60
N TRP A 21 13.67 -12.44 5.63
CA TRP A 21 14.61 -13.17 4.78
C TRP A 21 14.48 -14.69 5.07
N PRO A 22 14.43 -15.59 4.06
CA PRO A 22 14.69 -15.34 2.66
C PRO A 22 13.47 -14.93 1.81
N LEU A 23 12.29 -14.82 2.41
CA LEU A 23 11.06 -14.47 1.69
C LEU A 23 11.06 -13.01 1.24
N SER A 24 11.54 -12.10 2.07
CA SER A 24 11.73 -10.70 1.67
C SER A 24 13.15 -10.43 1.16
N ARG A 25 13.22 -9.54 0.18
CA ARG A 25 14.44 -9.04 -0.47
C ARG A 25 14.36 -7.53 -0.58
N VAL A 26 15.45 -6.90 -1.03
CA VAL A 26 15.49 -5.45 -1.26
C VAL A 26 14.51 -5.05 -2.37
N ASP A 27 14.47 -5.84 -3.44
CA ASP A 27 13.57 -5.70 -4.60
C ASP A 27 12.14 -6.24 -4.32
N GLN A 28 11.99 -7.15 -3.36
CA GLN A 28 10.69 -7.66 -2.91
C GLN A 28 10.51 -7.52 -1.39
N PRO A 29 10.26 -6.30 -0.88
CA PRO A 29 10.00 -6.06 0.54
C PRO A 29 8.69 -6.72 1.01
N LYS A 30 8.53 -6.84 2.34
CA LYS A 30 7.40 -7.51 3.00
C LYS A 30 6.03 -7.14 2.39
N HIS A 31 5.79 -5.86 2.15
CA HIS A 31 4.48 -5.37 1.73
C HIS A 31 4.08 -5.85 0.33
N LEU A 32 5.05 -6.26 -0.50
CA LEU A 32 4.83 -6.89 -1.81
C LEU A 32 4.73 -8.42 -1.74
N LEU A 33 4.78 -9.03 -0.55
CA LEU A 33 4.68 -10.49 -0.40
C LEU A 33 3.24 -10.96 -0.25
N ARG A 34 2.98 -12.17 -0.77
CA ARG A 34 1.70 -12.90 -0.66
C ARG A 34 1.77 -13.90 0.51
N LEU A 35 1.75 -13.37 1.74
CA LEU A 35 1.90 -14.21 2.94
C LEU A 35 0.59 -14.84 3.42
N CYS A 36 -0.54 -14.19 3.14
CA CYS A 36 -1.85 -14.59 3.64
C CYS A 36 -2.84 -14.67 2.48
N GLY A 37 -2.69 -15.68 1.63
CA GLY A 37 -3.53 -15.88 0.45
C GLY A 37 -2.97 -15.24 -0.82
N PRO A 38 -3.80 -15.04 -1.86
CA PRO A 38 -3.32 -14.80 -3.23
C PRO A 38 -2.88 -13.37 -3.50
N ASN A 39 -3.19 -12.41 -2.62
CA ASN A 39 -2.88 -10.99 -2.81
C ASN A 39 -1.69 -10.57 -1.95
N THR A 40 -0.93 -9.58 -2.40
CA THR A 40 0.13 -8.97 -1.60
C THR A 40 -0.42 -8.25 -0.38
N LEU A 41 0.39 -8.09 0.67
CA LEU A 41 -0.05 -7.40 1.89
C LEU A 41 -0.47 -5.95 1.63
N VAL A 42 0.17 -5.27 0.69
CA VAL A 42 -0.21 -3.91 0.28
C VAL A 42 -1.58 -3.92 -0.41
N SER A 43 -1.80 -4.81 -1.38
CA SER A 43 -3.11 -4.94 -2.05
C SER A 43 -4.22 -5.27 -1.06
N GLN A 44 -3.98 -6.17 -0.10
CA GLN A 44 -4.92 -6.48 0.97
C GLN A 44 -5.21 -5.27 1.87
N THR A 45 -4.21 -4.44 2.15
CA THR A 45 -4.38 -3.22 2.94
C THR A 45 -5.24 -2.20 2.20
N PHE A 46 -4.98 -1.98 0.91
CA PHE A 46 -5.80 -1.09 0.08
C PHE A 46 -7.25 -1.56 -0.04
N LYS A 47 -7.48 -2.87 -0.21
CA LYS A 47 -8.84 -3.43 -0.23
C LYS A 47 -9.61 -3.13 1.07
N ARG A 48 -8.96 -3.22 2.23
CA ARG A 48 -9.56 -2.88 3.53
C ARG A 48 -9.86 -1.38 3.65
N VAL A 49 -8.94 -0.52 3.21
CA VAL A 49 -9.10 0.94 3.31
C VAL A 49 -10.18 1.45 2.35
N LYS A 50 -10.24 0.92 1.13
CA LYS A 50 -11.23 1.30 0.09
C LYS A 50 -12.68 1.06 0.53
N ALA A 51 -12.92 0.15 1.48
CA ALA A 51 -14.24 -0.06 2.07
C ALA A 51 -14.69 1.08 2.99
N LEU A 52 -13.77 1.98 3.40
CA LEU A 52 -14.02 3.05 4.37
C LEU A 52 -13.74 4.45 3.81
N ILE A 53 -12.73 4.58 2.95
CA ILE A 53 -12.19 5.85 2.45
C ILE A 53 -12.20 5.81 0.91
N PRO A 54 -12.71 6.86 0.23
CA PRO A 54 -12.64 6.93 -1.22
C PRO A 54 -11.18 7.08 -1.69
N HIS A 55 -10.90 6.56 -2.88
CA HIS A 55 -9.53 6.44 -3.41
C HIS A 55 -8.80 7.78 -3.55
N ASP A 56 -9.53 8.88 -3.80
CA ASP A 56 -9.01 10.25 -3.89
C ASP A 56 -8.47 10.80 -2.55
N ARG A 57 -8.77 10.13 -1.44
CA ARG A 57 -8.31 10.47 -0.09
C ARG A 57 -7.38 9.43 0.52
N MET A 58 -6.81 8.58 -0.32
CA MET A 58 -5.82 7.58 0.08
C MET A 58 -4.45 8.04 -0.40
N LEU A 59 -3.52 8.23 0.53
CA LEU A 59 -2.13 8.59 0.30
C LEU A 59 -1.24 7.42 0.67
N THR A 60 -0.12 7.27 -0.04
CA THR A 60 0.90 6.26 0.24
C THR A 60 2.22 6.95 0.52
N ILE A 61 3.00 6.38 1.43
CA ILE A 61 4.40 6.78 1.63
C ILE A 61 5.24 5.51 1.51
N THR A 62 6.19 5.52 0.57
CA THR A 62 7.09 4.40 0.32
C THR A 62 8.51 4.87 0.00
N VAL A 63 9.42 3.92 -0.23
CA VAL A 63 10.78 4.20 -0.73
C VAL A 63 10.71 4.45 -2.22
N ALA A 64 11.46 5.43 -2.75
CA ALA A 64 11.42 5.81 -4.16
C ALA A 64 11.54 4.60 -5.12
N ASP A 65 12.47 3.67 -4.84
CA ASP A 65 12.70 2.48 -5.67
C ASP A 65 11.53 1.48 -5.65
N GLN A 66 10.61 1.59 -4.68
CA GLN A 66 9.46 0.69 -4.51
C GLN A 66 8.17 1.24 -5.15
N VAL A 67 8.17 2.49 -5.63
CA VAL A 67 7.00 3.17 -6.20
C VAL A 67 6.38 2.38 -7.34
N GLN A 68 7.20 1.89 -8.28
CA GLN A 68 6.71 1.18 -9.45
C GLN A 68 6.04 -0.15 -9.07
N ALA A 69 6.70 -0.95 -8.24
CA ALA A 69 6.15 -2.23 -7.80
C ALA A 69 4.86 -2.05 -6.96
N LEU A 70 4.74 -0.96 -6.21
CA LEU A 70 3.52 -0.64 -5.47
C LEU A 70 2.36 -0.28 -6.40
N ARG A 71 2.61 0.49 -7.47
CA ARG A 71 1.60 0.82 -8.49
C ARG A 71 1.09 -0.42 -9.22
N GLU A 72 1.94 -1.41 -9.46
CA GLU A 72 1.55 -2.68 -10.07
C GLU A 72 0.62 -3.49 -9.15
N GLU A 73 0.86 -3.48 -7.85
CA GLU A 73 0.02 -4.17 -6.86
C GLU A 73 -1.27 -3.42 -6.49
N VAL A 74 -1.30 -2.11 -6.76
CA VAL A 74 -2.41 -1.20 -6.45
C VAL A 74 -2.69 -0.27 -7.64
N PRO A 75 -3.32 -0.77 -8.72
CA PRO A 75 -3.52 0.00 -9.95
C PRO A 75 -4.49 1.20 -9.78
N ASP A 76 -5.33 1.18 -8.74
CA ASP A 76 -6.26 2.28 -8.42
C ASP A 76 -5.59 3.44 -7.67
N LEU A 77 -4.28 3.35 -7.39
CA LEU A 77 -3.54 4.40 -6.71
C LEU A 77 -3.32 5.58 -7.64
N LEU A 78 -3.78 6.76 -7.23
CA LEU A 78 -3.62 7.97 -8.02
C LEU A 78 -2.12 8.32 -8.15
N PRO A 79 -1.66 8.77 -9.35
CA PRO A 79 -0.25 9.04 -9.60
C PRO A 79 0.42 9.98 -8.58
N ASP A 80 -0.33 10.98 -8.10
CA ASP A 80 0.15 12.02 -7.18
C ASP A 80 0.02 11.63 -5.69
N ASN A 81 -0.53 10.45 -5.40
CA ASN A 81 -0.81 9.98 -4.03
C ASN A 81 0.21 8.94 -3.52
N ILE A 82 1.48 9.01 -3.96
CA ILE A 82 2.56 8.08 -3.56
C ILE A 82 3.93 8.73 -3.46
#